data_AF-A0A935JUS4-F1
#
_entry.id   AF-A0A935JUS4-F1
#
_cell.length_a   1.000
_cell.length_b   1.000
_cell.length_c   1.000
_cell.angle_alpha   90.00
_cell.angle_beta   90.00
_cell.angle_gamma   90.00
#
_symmetry.space_group_name_H-M   'P 1'
#
loop_
_entity.id
_entity.type
_entity.pdbx_description
1 polymer ?
#
loop_
_entity_poly.entity_id
_entity_poly.type
_entity_poly.pdbx_seq_one_letter_code
_entity_poly.pdbx_strand_id
1 'polypeptide(L)'
;MLAGMLVSGAAQATLVDRGGGLICDTDQNLTWLQNPDLAVPYKVYFNTAGIFINNYVHADPLRNQFVDDWRMPIITELFYLYWNYGIRGSMPDTLFQNVHTENNAAYWGVALQYSARIDFVTGAYNLLANTAQPIYAWAVRDGDVDLAPASAVPEPSTIALLGLALCGLATSRRKRVSKQLTRDIPSFLILPNETLYCLK
;
A
#
# COMPACT_ATOMS: atom_id res chain seq x y z
N MET A 1 -16.18 14.44 29.31
CA MET A 1 -16.24 14.50 27.83
C MET A 1 -14.95 13.87 27.33
N LEU A 2 -15.01 12.67 26.74
CA LEU A 2 -13.84 11.94 26.26
C LEU A 2 -13.76 12.12 24.75
N ALA A 3 -12.74 12.82 24.26
CA ALA A 3 -12.53 13.04 22.83
C ALA A 3 -11.88 11.80 22.21
N GLY A 4 -12.59 11.10 21.33
CA GLY A 4 -12.05 10.01 20.52
C GLY A 4 -11.25 10.58 19.35
N MET A 5 -9.94 10.64 19.49
CA MET A 5 -9.01 11.01 18.42
C MET A 5 -8.86 9.81 17.48
N LEU A 6 -9.45 9.90 16.29
CA LEU A 6 -9.26 8.92 15.22
C LEU A 6 -7.94 9.23 14.51
N VAL A 7 -6.93 8.39 14.75
CA VAL A 7 -5.68 8.38 13.98
C VAL A 7 -5.99 7.66 12.67
N SER A 8 -6.16 8.41 11.58
CA SER A 8 -6.07 7.84 10.23
C SER A 8 -4.59 7.62 9.91
N GLY A 9 -4.13 6.37 9.90
CA GLY A 9 -2.81 6.03 9.38
C GLY A 9 -2.74 6.41 7.91
N ALA A 10 -1.84 7.33 7.55
CA ALA A 10 -1.50 7.54 6.15
C ALA A 10 -0.84 6.24 5.65
N ALA A 11 -1.35 5.65 4.57
CA ALA A 11 -0.59 4.66 3.81
C ALA A 11 0.61 5.41 3.20
N GLN A 12 1.75 5.34 3.88
CA GLN A 12 3.01 5.79 3.33
C GLN A 12 3.50 4.64 2.45
N ALA A 13 3.36 4.81 1.14
CA ALA A 13 3.98 3.91 0.18
C ALA A 13 5.51 4.08 0.27
N THR A 14 6.22 2.95 0.29
CA THR A 14 7.64 2.85 0.58
C THR A 14 8.19 1.54 0.03
N LEU A 15 9.51 1.45 -0.12
CA LEU A 15 10.17 0.16 -0.29
C LEU A 15 10.03 -0.67 1.01
N VAL A 16 9.64 -1.94 0.87
CA VAL A 16 9.38 -2.85 2.00
C VAL A 16 10.17 -4.14 1.83
N ASP A 17 11.01 -4.48 2.82
CA ASP A 17 11.66 -5.79 2.88
C ASP A 17 10.62 -6.87 3.25
N ARG A 18 10.48 -7.89 2.40
CA ARG A 18 9.55 -9.00 2.60
C ARG A 18 10.21 -10.28 3.11
N GLY A 19 11.50 -10.19 3.44
CA GLY A 19 12.37 -11.33 3.65
C GLY A 19 12.55 -12.14 2.37
N GLY A 20 13.32 -13.23 2.47
CA GLY A 20 13.58 -14.12 1.33
C GLY A 20 14.47 -13.52 0.25
N GLY A 21 14.91 -12.26 0.37
CA GLY A 21 15.68 -11.56 -0.66
C GLY A 21 14.81 -10.78 -1.65
N LEU A 22 13.61 -10.36 -1.25
CA LEU A 22 12.66 -9.62 -2.07
C LEU A 22 12.29 -8.28 -1.43
N ILE A 23 12.36 -7.20 -2.21
CA ILE A 23 11.95 -5.85 -1.81
C ILE A 23 10.74 -5.44 -2.63
N CYS A 24 9.60 -5.21 -1.97
CA CYS A 24 8.42 -4.69 -2.65
C CYS A 24 8.45 -3.18 -2.75
N ASP A 25 8.05 -2.70 -3.91
CA ASP A 25 7.83 -1.31 -4.23
C ASP A 25 6.32 -1.07 -4.37
N THR A 26 5.73 -0.51 -3.32
CA THR A 26 4.28 -0.29 -3.27
C THR A 26 3.82 0.90 -4.12
N ASP A 27 4.73 1.82 -4.48
CA ASP A 27 4.38 2.97 -5.34
C ASP A 27 4.31 2.56 -6.80
N GLN A 28 5.25 1.73 -7.24
CA GLN A 28 5.34 1.26 -8.62
C GLN A 28 4.60 -0.06 -8.84
N ASN A 29 4.15 -0.72 -7.77
CA ASN A 29 3.55 -2.05 -7.78
C ASN A 29 4.51 -3.08 -8.43
N LEU A 30 5.73 -3.13 -7.93
CA LEU A 30 6.82 -3.97 -8.42
C LEU A 30 7.48 -4.73 -7.26
N THR A 31 8.22 -5.79 -7.60
CA THR A 31 9.15 -6.42 -6.66
C THR A 31 10.54 -6.49 -7.25
N TRP A 32 11.48 -5.97 -6.49
CA TRP A 32 12.90 -5.97 -6.78
C TRP A 32 13.56 -7.18 -6.12
N LEU A 33 14.49 -7.80 -6.83
CA LEU A 33 15.43 -8.72 -6.20
C LEU A 33 16.34 -7.93 -5.26
N GLN A 34 16.42 -8.30 -3.98
CA GLN A 34 17.20 -7.55 -2.99
C GLN A 34 18.68 -7.44 -3.35
N ASN A 35 19.22 -8.51 -3.95
CA ASN A 35 20.59 -8.59 -4.42
C ASN A 35 20.62 -8.81 -5.94
N PRO A 36 21.02 -7.80 -6.75
CA PRO A 36 21.04 -7.93 -8.20
C PRO A 36 22.02 -9.00 -8.70
N ASP A 37 23.09 -9.29 -7.94
CA ASP A 37 24.12 -10.26 -8.34
C ASP A 37 23.61 -11.71 -8.33
N LEU A 38 22.49 -11.99 -7.67
CA LEU A 38 21.90 -13.33 -7.68
C LEU A 38 21.39 -13.73 -9.06
N ALA A 39 20.81 -12.77 -9.79
CA ALA A 39 20.36 -13.00 -11.17
C ALA A 39 21.51 -12.86 -12.18
N VAL A 40 22.37 -11.84 -11.98
CA VAL A 40 23.46 -11.53 -12.90
C VAL A 40 24.71 -11.12 -12.12
N PRO A 41 25.63 -12.08 -11.83
CA PRO A 41 26.71 -11.85 -10.86
C PRO A 41 27.88 -10.98 -11.36
N TYR A 42 27.88 -10.59 -12.64
CA TYR A 42 28.94 -9.78 -13.24
C TYR A 42 28.39 -8.92 -14.37
N LYS A 43 29.19 -7.94 -14.83
CA LYS A 43 28.83 -7.09 -15.96
C LYS A 43 28.62 -7.92 -17.22
N VAL A 44 27.50 -7.70 -17.92
CA VAL A 44 27.14 -8.39 -19.16
C VAL A 44 26.62 -7.41 -20.21
N TYR A 45 26.60 -7.83 -21.47
CA TYR A 45 25.98 -7.06 -22.54
C TYR A 45 24.45 -7.08 -22.43
N PHE A 46 23.79 -6.06 -22.98
CA PHE A 46 22.34 -5.86 -22.83
C PHE A 46 21.49 -7.10 -23.18
N ASN A 47 21.72 -7.72 -24.34
CA ASN A 47 20.95 -8.91 -24.75
C ASN A 47 21.21 -10.10 -23.83
N THR A 48 22.44 -10.23 -23.33
CA THR A 48 22.83 -11.28 -22.38
C THR A 48 22.18 -11.07 -21.01
N ALA A 49 22.07 -9.83 -20.54
CA ALA A 49 21.34 -9.49 -19.31
C ALA A 49 19.88 -9.95 -19.39
N GLY A 50 19.20 -9.66 -20.51
CA GLY A 50 17.82 -10.10 -20.73
C GLY A 50 17.68 -11.62 -20.69
N ILE A 51 18.62 -12.36 -21.27
CA ILE A 51 18.63 -13.83 -21.22
C ILE A 51 18.81 -14.35 -19.80
N PHE A 52 19.77 -13.81 -19.04
CA PHE A 52 19.98 -14.24 -17.65
C PHE A 52 18.75 -13.97 -16.78
N ILE A 53 18.21 -12.75 -16.86
CA ILE A 53 17.06 -12.35 -16.03
C ILE A 53 15.83 -13.18 -16.38
N ASN A 54 15.50 -13.36 -17.66
CA ASN A 54 14.29 -14.11 -18.06
C ASN A 54 14.35 -15.61 -17.74
N ASN A 55 15.53 -16.16 -17.45
CA ASN A 55 15.70 -17.57 -17.07
C ASN A 55 16.04 -17.75 -15.58
N TYR A 56 16.11 -16.65 -14.82
CA TYR A 56 16.42 -16.70 -13.40
C TYR A 56 15.22 -17.22 -12.62
N VAL A 57 15.47 -18.14 -11.69
CA VAL A 57 14.46 -18.70 -10.78
C VAL A 57 14.89 -18.41 -9.36
N HIS A 58 14.10 -17.61 -8.66
CA HIS A 58 14.32 -17.29 -7.26
C HIS A 58 13.52 -18.26 -6.38
N ALA A 59 14.19 -18.90 -5.42
CA ALA A 59 13.52 -19.68 -4.39
C ALA A 59 13.17 -18.76 -3.22
N ASP A 60 11.88 -18.60 -2.91
CA ASP A 60 11.42 -17.92 -1.70
C ASP A 60 11.15 -18.97 -0.61
N PRO A 61 12.08 -19.15 0.36
CA PRO A 61 11.93 -20.15 1.42
C PRO A 61 10.84 -19.79 2.44
N LEU A 62 10.44 -18.51 2.55
CA LEU A 62 9.42 -18.08 3.50
C LEU A 62 8.02 -18.46 3.01
N ARG A 63 7.82 -18.44 1.69
CA ARG A 63 6.54 -18.74 1.05
C ARG A 63 6.50 -20.13 0.41
N ASN A 64 7.63 -20.85 0.41
CA ASN A 64 7.80 -22.16 -0.21
C ASN A 64 7.38 -22.14 -1.70
N GLN A 65 7.88 -21.14 -2.42
CA GLN A 65 7.54 -20.90 -3.83
C GLN A 65 8.81 -20.64 -4.66
N PHE A 66 8.69 -20.90 -5.95
CA PHE A 66 9.69 -20.50 -6.95
C PHE A 66 9.10 -19.38 -7.80
N VAL A 67 9.90 -18.34 -8.03
CA VAL A 67 9.51 -17.15 -8.79
C VAL A 67 10.42 -17.05 -10.02
N ASP A 68 9.83 -17.16 -11.20
CA ASP A 68 10.53 -17.26 -12.49
C ASP A 68 10.05 -16.24 -13.55
N ASP A 69 9.17 -15.31 -13.17
CA ASP A 69 8.58 -14.26 -14.03
C ASP A 69 9.38 -12.94 -14.02
N TRP A 70 10.69 -13.04 -13.89
CA TRP A 70 11.58 -11.88 -13.83
C TRP A 70 11.76 -11.24 -15.21
N ARG A 71 11.88 -9.91 -15.21
CA ARG A 71 12.16 -9.11 -16.39
C ARG A 71 13.22 -8.06 -16.13
N MET A 72 13.77 -7.52 -17.22
CA MET A 72 14.57 -6.31 -17.14
C MET A 72 13.71 -5.13 -16.67
N PRO A 73 14.27 -4.22 -15.86
CA PRO A 73 13.57 -3.03 -15.44
C PRO A 73 13.42 -2.07 -16.60
N ILE A 74 12.29 -1.39 -16.61
CA ILE A 74 12.09 -0.23 -17.46
C ILE A 74 12.91 0.91 -16.85
N ILE A 75 13.50 1.76 -17.69
CA ILE A 75 14.43 2.78 -17.21
C ILE A 75 13.80 3.72 -16.17
N THR A 76 12.49 3.97 -16.27
CA THR A 76 11.74 4.80 -15.33
C THR A 76 11.60 4.18 -13.94
N GLU A 77 11.71 2.86 -13.82
CA GLU A 77 11.68 2.13 -12.54
C GLU A 77 13.00 2.33 -11.79
N LEU A 78 14.12 2.16 -12.51
CA LEU A 78 15.45 2.48 -11.96
C LEU A 78 15.58 3.97 -11.61
N PHE A 79 14.95 4.85 -12.39
CA PHE A 79 14.91 6.27 -12.07
C PHE A 79 14.16 6.54 -10.76
N TYR A 80 13.05 5.87 -10.53
CA TYR A 80 12.29 6.01 -9.29
C TYR A 80 13.11 5.53 -8.07
N LEU A 81 13.78 4.38 -8.18
CA LEU A 81 14.75 3.93 -7.17
C LEU A 81 15.79 5.01 -6.85
N TYR A 82 16.42 5.59 -7.88
CA TYR A 82 17.50 6.55 -7.69
C TYR A 82 17.03 7.91 -7.16
N TRP A 83 16.04 8.55 -7.79
CA TRP A 83 15.64 9.93 -7.48
C TRP A 83 14.57 10.03 -6.39
N ASN A 84 13.65 9.07 -6.29
CA ASN A 84 12.55 9.14 -5.34
C ASN A 84 12.90 8.46 -4.02
N TYR A 85 13.42 7.23 -4.08
CA TYR A 85 13.86 6.51 -2.88
C TYR A 85 15.29 6.83 -2.45
N GLY A 86 16.04 7.53 -3.30
CA GLY A 86 17.41 7.89 -3.00
C GLY A 86 18.35 6.69 -2.98
N ILE A 87 18.04 5.59 -3.65
CA ILE A 87 18.91 4.42 -3.75
C ILE A 87 20.06 4.74 -4.71
N ARG A 88 21.25 5.01 -4.17
CA ARG A 88 22.45 5.42 -4.91
C ARG A 88 23.73 4.95 -4.21
N GLY A 89 24.88 5.30 -4.80
CA GLY A 89 26.24 5.13 -4.32
C GLY A 89 26.45 4.94 -2.81
N SER A 90 27.37 4.04 -2.41
CA SER A 90 27.82 3.76 -1.02
C SER A 90 26.81 4.18 0.07
N MET A 91 25.61 3.62 0.00
CA MET A 91 24.63 3.75 1.07
C MET A 91 25.07 2.84 2.21
N PRO A 92 25.06 3.30 3.47
CA PRO A 92 25.09 2.40 4.62
C PRO A 92 23.78 1.61 4.78
N ASP A 93 22.83 1.78 3.86
CA ASP A 93 21.44 1.36 4.00
C ASP A 93 21.23 -0.07 3.51
N THR A 94 20.78 -0.93 4.44
CA THR A 94 20.80 -2.39 4.39
C THR A 94 19.73 -3.01 3.51
N LEU A 95 18.87 -2.19 2.90
CA LEU A 95 17.67 -2.68 2.24
C LEU A 95 18.01 -3.45 0.97
N PHE A 96 18.90 -2.93 0.13
CA PHE A 96 19.44 -3.64 -1.02
C PHE A 96 20.86 -4.09 -0.74
N GLN A 97 21.21 -5.27 -1.21
CA GLN A 97 22.51 -5.88 -1.01
C GLN A 97 23.28 -5.89 -2.33
N ASN A 98 24.60 -5.73 -2.27
CA ASN A 98 25.48 -5.74 -3.44
C ASN A 98 25.04 -4.83 -4.59
N VAL A 99 24.47 -3.66 -4.26
CA VAL A 99 24.31 -2.61 -5.27
C VAL A 99 25.71 -2.07 -5.55
N HIS A 100 26.16 -2.21 -6.80
CA HIS A 100 27.49 -1.77 -7.22
C HIS A 100 27.53 -0.27 -7.29
N THR A 101 28.57 0.32 -6.69
CA THR A 101 28.72 1.77 -6.55
C THR A 101 30.13 2.25 -6.89
N GLU A 102 30.88 1.40 -7.58
CA GLU A 102 32.17 1.74 -8.18
C GLU A 102 32.01 2.65 -9.40
N ASN A 103 33.12 3.25 -9.85
CA ASN A 103 33.12 4.03 -11.08
C ASN A 103 32.59 3.18 -12.25
N ASN A 104 31.63 3.71 -13.00
CA ASN A 104 30.96 3.02 -14.10
C ASN A 104 30.10 1.82 -13.66
N ALA A 105 29.56 1.86 -12.43
CA ALA A 105 28.51 0.95 -11.96
C ALA A 105 27.14 1.36 -12.52
N ALA A 106 27.00 1.20 -13.83
CA ALA A 106 25.73 1.40 -14.50
C ALA A 106 24.90 0.11 -14.51
N TYR A 107 23.59 0.29 -14.47
CA TYR A 107 22.60 -0.78 -14.58
C TYR A 107 21.82 -0.64 -15.87
N TRP A 108 21.62 -1.77 -16.55
CA TRP A 108 20.74 -1.84 -17.71
C TRP A 108 19.28 -1.61 -17.34
N GLY A 109 18.58 -0.88 -18.19
CA GLY A 109 17.13 -0.83 -18.24
C GLY A 109 16.64 -0.80 -19.68
N VAL A 110 15.32 -0.78 -19.84
CA VAL A 110 14.66 -0.71 -21.16
C VAL A 110 13.95 0.63 -21.32
N ALA A 111 14.15 1.30 -22.45
CA ALA A 111 13.44 2.54 -22.79
C ALA A 111 12.87 2.43 -24.20
N LEU A 112 11.54 2.48 -24.35
CA LEU A 112 10.87 2.42 -25.66
C LEU A 112 11.38 1.27 -26.55
N GLN A 113 11.60 0.08 -25.95
CA GLN A 113 12.16 -1.12 -26.58
C GLN A 113 13.68 -1.10 -26.88
N TYR A 114 14.39 -0.05 -26.52
CA TYR A 114 15.84 0.07 -26.66
C TYR A 114 16.57 -0.16 -25.35
N SER A 115 17.88 -0.42 -25.46
CA SER A 115 18.79 -0.45 -24.32
C SER A 115 18.94 0.92 -23.70
N ALA A 116 18.73 0.99 -22.40
CA ALA A 116 18.97 2.18 -21.59
C ALA A 116 19.86 1.83 -20.41
N ARG A 117 20.46 2.84 -19.80
CA ARG A 117 21.26 2.66 -18.58
C ARG A 117 21.15 3.84 -17.64
N ILE A 118 21.42 3.60 -16.37
CA ILE A 118 21.67 4.62 -15.36
C ILE A 118 22.86 4.22 -14.49
N ASP A 119 23.71 5.18 -14.18
CA ASP A 119 24.82 5.04 -13.23
C ASP A 119 24.31 5.39 -11.83
N PHE A 120 24.39 4.44 -10.90
CA PHE A 120 23.87 4.61 -9.54
C PHE A 120 24.78 5.44 -8.62
N VAL A 121 25.95 5.87 -9.09
CA VAL A 121 26.85 6.76 -8.34
C VAL A 121 26.55 8.22 -8.67
N THR A 122 26.33 8.51 -9.96
CA THR A 122 26.22 9.87 -10.48
C THR A 122 24.79 10.24 -10.89
N GLY A 123 23.92 9.26 -11.13
CA GLY A 123 22.61 9.44 -11.74
C GLY A 123 22.66 9.69 -13.25
N ALA A 124 23.84 9.61 -13.87
CA ALA A 124 23.97 9.81 -15.30
C ALA A 124 23.27 8.67 -16.06
N TYR A 125 22.47 9.02 -17.06
CA TYR A 125 21.68 8.05 -17.83
C TYR A 125 21.85 8.21 -19.34
N ASN A 126 21.52 7.14 -20.07
CA ASN A 126 21.41 7.16 -21.52
C ASN A 126 20.24 6.27 -21.94
N LEU A 127 19.30 6.80 -22.72
CA LEU A 127 18.10 6.09 -23.18
C LEU A 127 18.33 5.23 -24.43
N LEU A 128 19.48 5.39 -25.09
CA LEU A 128 19.97 4.63 -26.24
C LEU A 128 21.42 4.22 -25.95
N ALA A 129 21.58 3.46 -24.87
CA ALA A 129 22.88 3.10 -24.36
C ALA A 129 23.63 2.19 -25.33
N ASN A 130 24.93 2.46 -25.50
CA ASN A 130 25.81 1.61 -26.29
C ASN A 130 25.87 0.20 -25.71
N THR A 131 25.48 -0.80 -26.50
CA THR A 131 25.45 -2.22 -26.13
C THR A 131 26.80 -2.93 -26.27
N ALA A 132 27.84 -2.25 -26.75
CA ALA A 132 29.20 -2.79 -26.90
C ALA A 132 30.04 -2.72 -25.61
N GLN A 133 29.44 -2.35 -24.47
CA GLN A 133 30.09 -2.34 -23.17
C GLN A 133 29.29 -3.20 -22.19
N PRO A 134 29.92 -4.08 -21.41
CA PRO A 134 29.23 -4.83 -20.37
C PRO A 134 28.99 -3.93 -19.16
N ILE A 135 27.77 -3.96 -18.60
CA ILE A 135 27.42 -3.30 -17.34
C ILE A 135 26.50 -4.21 -16.51
N TYR A 136 26.13 -3.79 -15.31
CA TYR A 136 25.30 -4.59 -14.41
C TYR A 136 23.85 -4.67 -14.87
N ALA A 137 23.12 -5.62 -14.30
CA ALA A 137 21.69 -5.78 -14.55
C ALA A 137 20.99 -6.06 -13.22
N TRP A 138 19.71 -5.72 -13.15
CA TRP A 138 18.87 -5.93 -11.98
C TRP A 138 17.60 -6.63 -12.45
N ALA A 139 17.17 -7.68 -11.77
CA ALA A 139 15.88 -8.31 -12.02
C ALA A 139 14.77 -7.58 -11.26
N VAL A 140 13.67 -7.30 -11.96
CA VAL A 140 12.41 -6.82 -11.39
C VAL A 140 11.27 -7.67 -11.92
N ARG A 141 10.19 -7.78 -11.16
CA ARG A 141 8.94 -8.41 -11.62
C ARG A 141 7.77 -7.48 -11.35
N ASP A 142 6.74 -7.64 -12.15
CA ASP A 142 5.49 -6.92 -11.97
C ASP A 142 4.71 -7.47 -10.77
N GLY A 143 4.11 -6.56 -10.01
CA GLY A 143 3.24 -6.88 -8.88
C GLY A 143 3.93 -7.35 -7.60
N ASP A 144 3.05 -7.78 -6.69
CA ASP A 144 3.24 -8.23 -5.28
C ASP A 144 2.95 -7.17 -4.19
N VAL A 145 1.75 -6.58 -4.21
CA VAL A 145 1.30 -5.62 -3.18
C VAL A 145 0.71 -6.23 -1.91
N ASP A 146 0.40 -7.53 -1.83
CA ASP A 146 -0.04 -8.21 -0.59
C ASP A 146 -0.24 -9.73 -0.83
N LEU A 147 0.70 -10.57 -0.36
CA LEU A 147 0.41 -11.99 -0.03
C LEU A 147 0.40 -12.20 1.49
N ALA A 148 0.06 -11.17 2.26
CA ALA A 148 -0.59 -11.43 3.53
C ALA A 148 -1.89 -12.19 3.20
N PRO A 149 -2.19 -13.37 3.82
CA PRO A 149 -3.59 -13.75 3.93
C PRO A 149 -4.23 -12.55 4.61
N ALA A 150 -5.31 -12.00 4.05
CA ALA A 150 -6.00 -10.85 4.61
C ALA A 150 -6.11 -10.98 6.14
N SER A 151 -5.15 -10.40 6.88
CA SER A 151 -5.19 -10.37 8.33
C SER A 151 -6.10 -9.20 8.61
N ALA A 152 -7.39 -9.45 8.34
CA ALA A 152 -8.51 -8.55 8.46
C ALA A 152 -8.06 -7.10 8.33
N VAL A 153 -7.80 -6.63 7.10
CA VAL A 153 -7.92 -5.20 6.81
C VAL A 153 -9.28 -4.83 7.41
N PRO A 154 -9.34 -4.05 8.51
CA PRO A 154 -10.62 -3.70 9.08
C PRO A 154 -11.35 -3.00 7.96
N GLU A 155 -12.46 -3.57 7.52
CA GLU A 155 -13.25 -3.01 6.43
C GLU A 155 -13.33 -1.50 6.66
N PRO A 156 -13.03 -0.69 5.63
CA PRO A 156 -12.90 0.75 5.81
C PRO A 156 -14.14 1.23 6.54
N SER A 157 -13.96 2.26 7.36
CA SER A 157 -14.94 2.75 8.32
C SER A 157 -16.31 3.11 7.74
N THR A 158 -16.57 2.90 6.44
CA THR A 158 -17.86 2.94 5.77
C THR A 158 -18.92 2.04 6.41
N ILE A 159 -18.64 0.82 6.89
CA ILE A 159 -19.69 0.04 7.60
C ILE A 159 -19.96 0.62 8.98
N ALA A 160 -18.93 1.08 9.69
CA ALA A 160 -19.10 1.76 10.97
C ALA A 160 -19.87 3.08 10.80
N LEU A 161 -19.57 3.87 9.75
CA LEU A 161 -20.27 5.10 9.38
C LEU A 161 -21.70 4.82 8.91
N LEU A 162 -21.90 3.77 8.10
CA LEU A 162 -23.23 3.35 7.66
C LEU A 162 -24.08 2.87 8.84
N GLY A 163 -23.49 2.10 9.76
CA GLY A 163 -24.12 1.65 11.00
C GLY A 163 -24.47 2.82 11.92
N LEU A 164 -23.55 3.76 12.13
CA LEU A 164 -23.80 4.98 12.93
C LEU A 164 -24.86 5.87 12.27
N ALA A 165 -24.84 6.02 10.94
CA ALA A 165 -25.85 6.76 10.20
C ALA A 165 -27.24 6.12 10.33
N LEU A 166 -27.34 4.80 10.18
CA LEU A 166 -28.60 4.06 10.34
C LEU A 166 -29.10 4.07 11.79
N CYS A 167 -28.21 3.95 12.79
CA CYS A 167 -28.57 4.10 14.20
C CYS A 167 -29.07 5.52 14.52
N GLY A 168 -28.44 6.55 13.96
CA GLY A 168 -28.91 7.93 14.05
C GLY A 168 -30.31 8.12 13.43
N LEU A 169 -30.55 7.53 12.26
CA LEU A 169 -31.86 7.54 11.60
C LEU A 169 -32.93 6.78 12.39
N ALA A 170 -32.61 5.61 12.96
CA ALA A 170 -33.53 4.82 13.76
C ALA A 170 -33.94 5.54 15.06
N THR A 171 -33.01 6.24 15.71
CA THR A 171 -33.28 7.00 16.94
C THR A 171 -34.04 8.29 16.67
N SER A 172 -33.79 8.97 15.53
CA SER A 172 -34.54 10.18 15.14
C SER A 172 -36.02 9.90 14.83
N ARG A 173 -36.36 8.71 14.31
CA ARG A 173 -37.77 8.31 14.09
C ARG A 173 -38.56 8.14 15.40
N ARG A 174 -37.94 7.68 16.49
CA ARG A 174 -38.62 7.47 17.78
C ARG A 174 -39.07 8.78 18.46
N LYS A 175 -38.43 9.90 18.16
CA LYS A 175 -38.78 11.21 18.75
C LYS A 175 -39.96 11.92 18.07
N ARG A 176 -40.51 11.40 16.97
CA ARG A 176 -41.64 12.03 16.26
C ARG A 176 -43.03 11.49 16.60
N VAL A 177 -43.17 10.50 17.50
CA VAL A 177 -44.47 9.87 17.82
C VAL A 177 -45.03 10.26 19.21
N SER A 178 -44.61 11.39 19.80
CA SER A 178 -45.29 11.89 21.01
C SER A 178 -45.36 13.41 21.03
N LYS A 179 -46.27 13.95 20.22
CA LYS A 179 -46.92 15.24 20.48
C LYS A 179 -48.35 15.18 19.99
N GLN A 180 -49.17 14.39 20.67
CA GLN A 180 -50.63 14.39 20.56
C GLN A 180 -51.12 13.43 21.65
N LEU A 181 -52.04 13.74 22.54
CA LEU A 181 -52.91 14.87 22.80
C LEU A 181 -53.03 14.92 24.34
N THR A 182 -53.18 16.09 24.95
CA THR A 182 -54.08 16.27 26.11
C THR A 182 -53.99 17.71 26.58
N ARG A 183 -55.11 18.41 26.46
CA ARG A 183 -55.55 19.66 27.11
C ARG A 183 -56.48 20.35 26.12
N ASP A 184 -57.75 20.58 26.35
CA ASP A 184 -58.60 20.45 27.53
C ASP A 184 -60.04 20.28 26.98
N ILE A 185 -60.85 19.42 27.57
CA ILE A 185 -62.31 19.46 27.38
C ILE A 185 -62.94 19.62 28.77
N PRO A 186 -63.79 20.64 29.00
CA PRO A 186 -64.33 20.96 30.30
C PRO A 186 -65.62 20.19 30.61
N SER A 187 -65.96 20.15 31.90
CA SER A 187 -67.32 20.06 32.46
C SER A 187 -68.11 18.74 32.31
N PHE A 188 -68.11 17.92 33.37
CA PHE A 188 -69.29 17.22 33.90
C PHE A 188 -68.99 16.70 35.32
N LEU A 189 -69.54 17.29 36.37
CA LEU A 189 -70.69 16.77 37.13
C LEU A 189 -70.53 15.29 37.57
N ILE A 190 -70.39 15.07 38.89
CA ILE A 190 -71.10 14.06 39.70
C ILE A 190 -70.78 14.33 41.19
N LEU A 191 -71.82 14.66 41.96
CA LEU A 191 -71.86 14.63 43.44
C LEU A 191 -72.02 13.17 43.91
N PRO A 192 -71.59 12.84 45.14
CA PRO A 192 -72.60 12.56 46.18
C PRO A 192 -72.19 13.16 47.54
N ASN A 193 -73.12 13.84 48.21
CA ASN A 193 -73.97 13.28 49.28
C ASN A 193 -73.25 13.23 50.63
N GLU A 194 -73.26 14.35 51.36
CA GLU A 194 -72.99 14.35 52.79
C GLU A 194 -74.08 15.12 53.57
N THR A 195 -74.56 14.39 54.59
CA THR A 195 -74.97 14.84 55.93
C THR A 195 -76.26 15.65 56.12
N LEU A 196 -77.30 14.87 56.47
CA LEU A 196 -78.35 15.15 57.44
C LEU A 196 -78.04 16.27 58.46
N TYR A 197 -78.90 17.29 58.52
CA TYR A 197 -79.22 18.01 59.76
C TYR A 197 -80.73 18.26 59.84
N CYS A 198 -81.34 17.69 60.86
CA CYS A 198 -82.67 18.02 61.39
C CYS A 198 -82.43 18.55 62.79
N LEU A 199 -82.90 19.77 63.11
CA LEU A 199 -83.18 20.21 64.48
C LEU A 199 -84.01 21.50 64.49
N LYS A 200 -85.27 21.31 64.90
CA LYS A 200 -86.25 22.23 65.53
C LYS A 200 -86.59 23.56 64.89
#